data_AF-A0AAW0T848-F1
#
_entry.id   AF-A0AAW0T848-F1
#
_cell.length_a   1.000
_cell.length_b   1.000
_cell.length_c   1.000
_cell.angle_alpha   90.00
_cell.angle_beta   90.00
_cell.angle_gamma   90.00
#
_symmetry.space_group_name_H-M   'P 1'
#
loop_
_entity.id
_entity.type
_entity.pdbx_description
1 polymer ?
#
loop_
_entity_poly.entity_id
_entity_poly.type
_entity_poly.pdbx_seq_one_letter_code
_entity_poly.pdbx_strand_id
1 'polypeptide(L)'
;MWWVQQALVWLVLGAAFTAALNFFLMSRGPPLATILSHLQSPPSSSSLEHHSLHQQVYLRGEVYALRNSEYLNWNQKNRTGITNAIHALYDHLPGVKVRHRTPSPHLHSLIHTLRQDITTRGVSSDPWDLAKKWANPRSLVPGSAHGLGDVLGALATAPIISSDVGHGGTQLKIFLLLKGGQRAVFKPIRYLREEIIEGEIYDGADRHNGEVAAFHLSRLLALPTVPLAVGRWVSLRKHILPVASKELATTFFKMEGGRSSQATVRR
;
A
#
# COMPACT_ATOMS: atom_id res chain seq x y z
N MET A 1 34.85 -33.68 -19.83
CA MET A 1 33.48 -33.28 -19.46
C MET A 1 33.06 -33.64 -18.03
N TRP A 2 33.68 -34.61 -17.35
CA TRP A 2 33.33 -35.01 -15.97
C TRP A 2 33.73 -34.00 -14.87
N TRP A 3 34.86 -33.31 -15.04
CA TRP A 3 35.37 -32.34 -14.05
C TRP A 3 34.55 -31.04 -13.95
N VAL A 4 33.87 -30.64 -15.02
CA VAL A 4 33.02 -29.43 -15.04
C VAL A 4 31.72 -29.66 -14.25
N GLN A 5 31.18 -30.88 -14.29
CA GLN A 5 30.00 -31.23 -13.49
C GLN A 5 30.31 -31.34 -11.99
N GLN A 6 31.50 -31.80 -11.60
CA GLN A 6 31.90 -31.81 -10.19
C GLN A 6 32.16 -30.39 -9.64
N ALA A 7 32.78 -29.51 -10.43
CA ALA A 7 33.02 -28.12 -10.01
C ALA A 7 31.72 -27.35 -9.74
N LEU A 8 30.67 -27.60 -10.53
CA LEU A 8 29.34 -27.01 -10.35
C LEU A 8 28.63 -27.50 -9.07
N VAL A 9 28.79 -28.77 -8.70
CA VAL A 9 28.22 -29.31 -7.46
C VAL A 9 28.88 -28.69 -6.22
N TRP A 10 30.21 -28.52 -6.24
CA TRP A 10 30.93 -27.87 -5.13
C TRP A 10 30.63 -26.37 -5.03
N LEU A 11 30.38 -25.67 -6.15
CA LEU A 11 29.96 -24.27 -6.15
C LEU A 11 28.56 -24.07 -5.54
N VAL A 12 27.62 -24.97 -5.84
CA VAL A 12 26.26 -24.93 -5.31
C VAL A 12 26.22 -25.29 -3.82
N LEU A 13 27.00 -26.28 -3.39
CA LEU A 13 27.12 -26.65 -1.97
C LEU A 13 27.84 -25.58 -1.14
N GLY A 14 28.87 -24.93 -1.71
CA GLY A 14 29.55 -23.80 -1.06
C GLY A 14 28.63 -22.61 -0.85
N ALA A 15 27.83 -22.24 -1.85
CA ALA A 15 26.88 -21.13 -1.75
C ALA A 15 25.76 -21.40 -0.72
N ALA A 16 25.29 -22.64 -0.61
CA ALA A 16 24.29 -23.03 0.38
C ALA A 16 24.84 -22.97 1.82
N PHE A 17 26.10 -23.37 2.03
CA PHE A 17 26.74 -23.31 3.35
C PHE A 17 26.99 -21.88 3.82
N THR A 18 27.39 -20.96 2.92
CA THR A 18 27.58 -19.54 3.26
C THR A 18 26.26 -18.84 3.57
N ALA A 19 25.17 -19.18 2.86
CA ALA A 19 23.84 -18.62 3.14
C ALA A 19 23.27 -19.10 4.48
N ALA A 20 23.46 -20.38 4.82
CA ALA A 20 23.02 -20.94 6.10
C ALA A 20 23.81 -20.37 7.30
N LEU A 21 25.11 -20.14 7.14
CA LEU A 21 25.96 -19.55 8.19
C LEU A 21 25.61 -18.07 8.42
N ASN A 22 25.34 -17.29 7.37
CA ASN A 22 24.88 -15.91 7.50
C ASN A 22 23.48 -15.81 8.13
N PHE A 23 22.57 -16.72 7.80
CA PHE A 23 21.25 -16.78 8.44
C PHE A 23 21.34 -17.13 9.94
N PHE A 24 22.23 -18.05 10.31
CA PHE A 24 22.45 -18.43 11.71
C PHE A 24 23.12 -17.31 12.52
N LEU A 25 24.11 -16.61 11.94
CA LEU A 25 24.80 -15.50 12.59
C LEU A 25 23.93 -14.23 12.72
N MET A 26 22.96 -14.01 11.82
CA MET A 26 22.00 -12.90 11.91
C MET A 26 20.84 -13.15 12.92
N SER A 27 20.71 -14.37 13.45
CA SER A 27 19.58 -14.76 14.33
C SER A 27 19.78 -14.49 15.83
N ARG A 28 20.95 -13.96 16.25
CA ARG A 28 21.22 -13.60 17.65
C ARG A 28 21.02 -12.10 17.89
N GLY A 29 19.80 -11.71 18.23
CA GLY A 29 19.51 -10.38 18.80
C GLY A 29 20.06 -10.23 20.23
N PRO A 30 20.18 -8.99 20.76
CA PRO A 30 20.74 -8.74 22.09
C PRO A 30 19.85 -9.29 23.21
N PRO A 31 20.41 -9.59 24.40
CA PRO A 31 19.67 -10.23 25.49
C PRO A 31 18.57 -9.33 26.07
N LEU A 32 17.47 -9.97 26.51
CA LEU A 32 16.20 -9.42 26.99
C LEU A 32 16.25 -8.35 28.10
N ALA A 33 17.43 -8.06 28.67
CA ALA A 33 17.58 -7.10 29.77
C ALA A 33 17.48 -5.63 29.32
N THR A 34 17.73 -5.31 28.04
CA THR A 34 17.75 -3.91 27.55
C THR A 34 16.36 -3.37 27.21
N ILE A 35 15.35 -4.22 27.04
CA ILE A 35 14.00 -3.80 26.60
C ILE A 35 13.12 -3.33 27.78
N LEU A 36 13.45 -3.72 29.02
CA LEU A 36 12.61 -3.41 30.19
C LEU A 36 12.84 -2.03 30.82
N SER A 37 13.89 -1.28 30.43
CA SER A 37 14.19 0.03 31.02
C SER A 37 13.53 1.22 30.32
N HIS A 38 12.78 1.01 29.23
CA HIS A 38 12.10 2.08 28.47
C HIS A 38 10.58 2.14 28.65
N LEU A 39 10.01 1.36 29.57
CA LEU A 39 8.57 1.34 29.86
C LEU A 39 8.14 2.16 31.07
N GLN A 40 8.98 3.06 31.59
CA GLN A 40 8.63 3.90 32.75
C GLN A 40 8.80 5.40 32.47
N SER A 41 7.84 6.00 31.74
CA SER A 41 7.26 7.32 32.09
C SER A 41 6.05 7.63 31.19
N PRO A 42 4.91 8.14 31.71
CA PRO A 42 3.86 8.72 30.88
C PRO A 42 4.09 10.23 30.74
N PRO A 43 3.88 10.86 29.56
CA PRO A 43 3.68 12.29 29.51
C PRO A 43 2.20 12.64 29.64
N SER A 44 2.01 13.75 30.34
CA SER A 44 0.79 14.41 30.75
C SER A 44 -0.09 14.89 29.61
N SER A 45 -1.38 14.98 29.94
CA SER A 45 -2.47 15.58 29.15
C SER A 45 -2.21 17.05 28.78
N SER A 46 -2.49 17.41 27.53
CA SER A 46 -3.09 18.72 27.24
C SER A 46 -4.05 18.59 26.05
N SER A 47 -5.27 19.05 26.29
CA SER A 47 -6.40 19.13 25.37
C SER A 47 -6.38 20.47 24.65
N LEU A 48 -6.26 20.50 23.32
CA LEU A 48 -6.59 21.69 22.52
C LEU A 48 -7.22 21.31 21.17
N GLU A 49 -8.46 21.78 21.03
CA GLU A 49 -9.32 22.03 19.87
C GLU A 49 -8.82 21.62 18.47
N HIS A 50 -9.51 20.66 17.84
CA HIS A 50 -9.18 20.15 16.51
C HIS A 50 -10.39 20.12 15.55
N HIS A 51 -11.23 21.15 15.57
CA HIS A 51 -12.37 21.29 14.66
C HIS A 51 -12.32 22.61 13.87
N SER A 52 -11.59 22.63 12.75
CA SER A 52 -11.84 23.54 11.60
C SER A 52 -10.87 23.37 10.40
N LEU A 53 -9.74 22.68 10.56
CA LEU A 53 -8.67 22.68 9.53
C LEU A 53 -8.94 21.82 8.27
N HIS A 54 -9.90 20.89 8.30
CA HIS A 54 -10.04 19.91 7.20
C HIS A 54 -10.63 20.45 5.91
N GLN A 55 -11.22 21.65 5.90
CA GLN A 55 -11.93 22.18 4.72
C GLN A 55 -11.04 23.04 3.80
N GLN A 56 -9.87 23.50 4.28
CA GLN A 56 -8.97 24.37 3.49
C GLN A 56 -7.86 23.62 2.74
N VAL A 57 -7.68 22.31 2.97
CA VAL A 57 -6.55 21.54 2.40
C VAL A 57 -6.68 21.35 0.88
N TYR A 58 -7.90 21.29 0.33
CA TYR A 58 -8.12 21.01 -1.09
C TYR A 58 -7.79 22.16 -2.04
N LEU A 59 -7.67 23.40 -1.55
CA LEU A 59 -7.43 24.59 -2.39
C LEU A 59 -5.95 25.01 -2.47
N ARG A 60 -5.05 24.39 -1.68
CA ARG A 60 -3.61 24.71 -1.62
C ARG A 60 -2.71 23.65 -2.28
N GLY A 61 -3.22 22.97 -3.31
CA GLY A 61 -2.52 21.89 -4.01
C GLY A 61 -1.21 22.27 -4.71
N GLU A 62 -0.88 23.56 -4.86
CA GLU A 62 0.32 24.00 -5.60
C GLU A 62 1.61 24.09 -4.76
N VAL A 63 1.57 23.94 -3.43
CA VAL A 63 2.73 24.31 -2.58
C VAL A 63 3.39 23.13 -1.84
N TYR A 64 2.72 21.98 -1.70
CA TYR A 64 3.23 20.91 -0.83
C TYR A 64 4.15 19.88 -1.51
N ALA A 65 4.11 19.74 -2.84
CA ALA A 65 4.92 18.73 -3.53
C ALA A 65 6.44 19.00 -3.46
N LEU A 66 6.86 20.20 -3.08
CA LEU A 66 8.28 20.61 -3.07
C LEU A 66 8.76 21.21 -1.75
N ARG A 67 7.89 21.45 -0.76
CA ARG A 67 8.31 22.07 0.51
C ARG A 67 9.16 21.16 1.40
N ASN A 68 9.21 19.86 1.08
CA ASN A 68 10.00 18.86 1.82
C ASN A 68 11.29 18.42 1.11
N SER A 69 11.88 19.26 0.23
CA SER A 69 13.29 19.05 -0.14
C SER A 69 14.27 19.69 0.88
N GLU A 70 13.76 20.38 1.90
CA GLU A 70 14.59 21.03 2.94
C GLU A 70 15.21 20.04 3.95
N TYR A 71 14.81 18.76 3.92
CA TYR A 71 15.43 17.67 4.69
C TYR A 71 16.41 16.83 3.87
N LEU A 72 17.10 17.42 2.88
CA LEU A 72 18.26 16.79 2.28
C LEU A 72 19.46 16.95 3.22
N ASN A 73 19.85 15.84 3.86
CA ASN A 73 21.07 15.75 4.65
C ASN A 73 22.26 16.32 3.84
N TRP A 74 23.05 17.18 4.48
CA TRP A 74 24.02 18.10 3.89
C TRP A 74 25.16 17.45 3.07
N ASN A 75 25.22 16.11 3.04
CA ASN A 75 26.18 15.32 2.28
C ASN A 75 25.76 14.99 0.83
N GLN A 76 24.61 15.48 0.35
CA GLN A 76 24.13 15.30 -1.04
C GLN A 76 24.38 16.47 -1.99
N LYS A 77 25.32 17.38 -1.66
CA LYS A 77 25.64 18.59 -2.45
C LYS A 77 26.16 18.35 -3.88
N ASN A 78 26.47 17.12 -4.27
CA ASN A 78 27.08 16.81 -5.58
C ASN A 78 26.12 16.23 -6.63
N ARG A 79 24.80 16.43 -6.52
CA ARG A 79 23.85 16.09 -7.59
C ARG A 79 23.57 17.29 -8.50
N THR A 80 24.64 17.89 -9.04
CA THR A 80 24.58 19.05 -9.95
C THR A 80 23.60 18.85 -11.10
N GLY A 81 23.49 17.63 -11.64
CA GLY A 81 22.53 17.32 -12.71
C GLY A 81 21.05 17.51 -12.31
N ILE A 82 20.64 17.05 -11.12
CA ILE A 82 19.24 17.19 -10.66
C ILE A 82 18.96 18.65 -10.31
N THR A 83 19.87 19.29 -9.57
CA THR A 83 19.74 20.69 -9.19
C THR A 83 19.66 21.59 -10.42
N ASN A 84 20.53 21.39 -11.42
CA ASN A 84 20.50 22.14 -12.67
C ASN A 84 19.25 21.87 -13.50
N ALA A 85 18.76 20.63 -13.56
CA ALA A 85 17.51 20.30 -14.24
C ALA A 85 16.30 20.98 -13.58
N ILE A 86 16.27 20.99 -12.24
CA ILE A 86 15.22 21.70 -11.48
C ILE A 86 15.32 23.21 -11.72
N HIS A 87 16.51 23.81 -11.66
CA HIS A 87 16.69 25.23 -11.97
C HIS A 87 16.25 25.56 -13.39
N ALA A 88 16.66 24.78 -14.38
CA ALA A 88 16.22 24.96 -15.76
C ALA A 88 14.69 24.91 -15.89
N LEU A 89 14.01 23.97 -15.21
CA LEU A 89 12.55 23.92 -15.18
C LEU A 89 11.94 25.19 -14.56
N TYR A 90 12.50 25.68 -13.45
CA TYR A 90 12.03 26.91 -12.79
C TYR A 90 12.26 28.16 -13.63
N ASP A 91 13.38 28.25 -14.35
CA ASP A 91 13.67 29.38 -15.25
C ASP A 91 12.64 29.45 -16.39
N HIS A 92 12.12 28.29 -16.82
CA HIS A 92 11.07 28.21 -17.85
C HIS A 92 9.65 28.39 -17.28
N LEU A 93 9.47 28.25 -15.97
CA LEU A 93 8.15 28.26 -15.31
C LEU A 93 7.37 29.58 -15.54
N PRO A 94 7.96 30.78 -15.48
CA PRO A 94 7.25 32.01 -15.81
C PRO A 94 6.65 31.99 -17.23
N GLY A 95 7.40 31.50 -18.21
CA GLY A 95 6.94 31.37 -19.59
C GLY A 95 5.78 30.37 -19.72
N VAL A 96 5.86 29.25 -19.01
CA VAL A 96 4.77 28.26 -18.93
C VAL A 96 3.53 28.87 -18.28
N LYS A 97 3.66 29.59 -17.17
CA LYS A 97 2.54 30.25 -16.46
C LYS A 97 1.86 31.32 -17.32
N VAL A 98 2.63 32.06 -18.12
CA VAL A 98 2.07 33.04 -19.07
C VAL A 98 1.33 32.36 -20.22
N ARG A 99 1.84 31.23 -20.73
CA ARG A 99 1.21 30.46 -21.81
C ARG A 99 0.00 29.66 -21.35
N HIS A 100 0.00 29.19 -20.11
CA HIS A 100 -1.03 28.35 -19.50
C HIS A 100 -1.64 29.05 -18.28
N ARG A 101 -2.17 30.26 -18.49
CA ARG A 101 -2.84 31.05 -17.43
C ARG A 101 -4.13 30.40 -16.93
N THR A 102 -4.78 29.63 -17.79
CA THR A 102 -5.98 28.86 -17.46
C THR A 102 -5.64 27.39 -17.33
N PRO A 103 -6.24 26.66 -16.37
CA PRO A 103 -6.09 25.20 -16.30
C PRO A 103 -6.41 24.56 -17.66
N SER A 104 -5.66 23.52 -18.01
CA SER A 104 -5.87 22.80 -19.27
C SER A 104 -7.30 22.24 -19.31
N PRO A 105 -8.07 22.48 -20.40
CA PRO A 105 -9.38 21.84 -20.58
C PRO A 105 -9.28 20.30 -20.52
N HIS A 106 -8.14 19.75 -20.93
CA HIS A 106 -7.86 18.32 -20.80
C HIS A 106 -7.80 17.84 -19.35
N LEU A 107 -7.23 18.65 -18.44
CA LEU A 107 -7.20 18.33 -17.00
C LEU A 107 -8.61 18.29 -16.43
N HIS A 108 -9.45 19.28 -16.77
CA HIS A 108 -10.85 19.28 -16.36
C HIS A 108 -11.61 18.05 -16.86
N SER A 109 -11.44 17.71 -18.15
CA SER A 109 -12.04 16.51 -18.73
C SER A 109 -11.54 15.24 -18.04
N LEU A 110 -10.23 15.12 -17.76
CA LEU A 110 -9.65 13.98 -17.09
C LEU A 110 -10.24 13.80 -15.69
N ILE A 111 -10.22 14.86 -14.87
CA ILE A 111 -10.76 14.82 -13.50
C ILE A 111 -12.25 14.47 -13.51
N HIS A 112 -13.01 15.02 -14.48
CA HIS A 112 -14.41 14.70 -14.66
C HIS A 112 -14.63 13.22 -14.97
N THR A 113 -13.91 12.66 -15.96
CA THR A 113 -13.96 11.24 -16.31
C THR A 113 -13.57 10.35 -15.12
N LEU A 114 -12.45 10.64 -14.45
CA LEU A 114 -11.99 9.86 -13.30
C LEU A 114 -13.02 9.86 -12.17
N ARG A 115 -13.68 11.00 -11.93
CA ARG A 115 -14.77 11.14 -10.94
C ARG A 115 -15.99 10.32 -11.36
N GLN A 116 -16.42 10.41 -12.61
CA GLN A 116 -17.55 9.63 -13.12
C GLN A 116 -17.28 8.13 -12.97
N ASP A 117 -16.10 7.65 -13.38
CA ASP A 117 -15.76 6.24 -13.28
C ASP A 117 -15.89 5.68 -11.85
N ILE A 118 -15.49 6.44 -10.83
CA ILE A 118 -15.57 5.97 -9.43
C ILE A 118 -16.93 6.19 -8.76
N THR A 119 -17.75 7.13 -9.25
CA THR A 119 -19.02 7.51 -8.60
C THR A 119 -20.24 6.84 -9.24
N THR A 120 -20.22 6.63 -10.55
CA THR A 120 -21.31 5.96 -11.28
C THR A 120 -21.49 4.53 -10.76
N ARG A 121 -22.74 4.11 -10.62
CA ARG A 121 -23.15 2.76 -10.19
C ARG A 121 -24.28 2.28 -11.11
N GLY A 122 -24.49 0.96 -11.17
CA GLY A 122 -25.55 0.33 -11.96
C GLY A 122 -25.24 0.18 -13.45
N VAL A 123 -23.96 0.23 -13.83
CA VAL A 123 -23.50 0.05 -15.21
C VAL A 123 -23.46 -1.42 -15.61
N SER A 124 -22.98 -2.29 -14.71
CA SER A 124 -22.91 -3.74 -14.96
C SER A 124 -23.60 -4.53 -13.85
N SER A 125 -24.40 -5.51 -14.24
CA SER A 125 -24.93 -6.52 -13.33
C SER A 125 -23.87 -7.54 -12.88
N ASP A 126 -22.77 -7.67 -13.64
CA ASP A 126 -21.60 -8.48 -13.29
C ASP A 126 -20.32 -7.60 -13.30
N PRO A 127 -19.93 -7.05 -12.14
CA PRO A 127 -18.74 -6.21 -12.04
C PRO A 127 -17.43 -7.00 -12.24
N TRP A 128 -17.42 -8.31 -11.99
CA TRP A 128 -16.22 -9.13 -12.09
C TRP A 128 -15.87 -9.44 -13.53
N ASP A 129 -16.88 -9.81 -14.33
CA ASP A 129 -16.71 -10.00 -15.76
C ASP A 129 -16.30 -8.70 -16.46
N LEU A 130 -16.90 -7.56 -16.06
CA LEU A 130 -16.51 -6.24 -16.55
C LEU A 130 -15.03 -5.96 -16.29
N ALA A 131 -14.54 -6.16 -15.05
CA ALA A 131 -13.15 -5.93 -14.70
C ALA A 131 -12.20 -6.87 -15.45
N LYS A 132 -12.61 -8.12 -15.68
CA LYS A 132 -11.83 -9.12 -16.42
C LYS A 132 -11.61 -8.70 -17.88
N LYS A 133 -12.59 -8.05 -18.51
CA LYS A 133 -12.51 -7.56 -19.90
C LYS A 133 -11.52 -6.40 -20.06
N TRP A 134 -11.22 -5.66 -19.00
CA TRP A 134 -10.23 -4.58 -19.03
C TRP A 134 -8.80 -5.10 -19.06
N ALA A 135 -8.53 -6.16 -18.29
CA ALA A 135 -7.19 -6.66 -18.07
C ALA A 135 -6.57 -7.24 -19.34
N ASN A 136 -5.42 -6.71 -19.71
CA ASN A 136 -4.56 -7.18 -20.79
C ASN A 136 -3.08 -6.96 -20.39
N PRO A 137 -2.10 -7.49 -21.14
CA PRO A 137 -0.69 -7.41 -20.75
C PRO A 137 -0.13 -5.99 -20.54
N ARG A 138 -0.80 -4.95 -21.05
CA ARG A 138 -0.35 -3.56 -20.95
C ARG A 138 -1.19 -2.69 -20.02
N SER A 139 -2.34 -3.18 -19.57
CA SER A 139 -3.29 -2.40 -18.78
C SER A 139 -4.21 -3.33 -17.99
N LEU A 140 -4.30 -3.09 -16.68
CA LEU A 140 -5.28 -3.71 -15.79
C LEU A 140 -6.58 -2.90 -15.74
N VAL A 141 -6.48 -1.59 -15.89
CA VAL A 141 -7.62 -0.66 -15.88
C VAL A 141 -7.42 0.35 -17.02
N PRO A 142 -8.43 0.55 -17.90
CA PRO A 142 -8.35 1.55 -18.97
C PRO A 142 -8.37 2.97 -18.40
N GLY A 143 -7.93 3.94 -19.19
CA GLY A 143 -7.91 5.35 -18.79
C GLY A 143 -9.30 5.88 -18.38
N SER A 144 -10.32 5.55 -19.18
CA SER A 144 -11.73 5.65 -18.80
C SER A 144 -12.28 4.25 -18.54
N ALA A 145 -12.71 4.02 -17.31
CA ALA A 145 -13.19 2.73 -16.83
C ALA A 145 -14.66 2.86 -16.44
N HIS A 146 -15.53 2.96 -17.45
CA HIS A 146 -16.97 3.04 -17.22
C HIS A 146 -17.47 1.79 -16.47
N GLY A 147 -18.14 1.98 -15.33
CA GLY A 147 -18.55 0.90 -14.43
C GLY A 147 -17.49 0.49 -13.38
N LEU A 148 -16.33 1.15 -13.32
CA LEU A 148 -15.34 0.98 -12.24
C LEU A 148 -15.97 1.11 -10.86
N GLY A 149 -16.91 2.03 -10.73
CA GLY A 149 -17.66 2.22 -9.52
C GLY A 149 -18.36 0.94 -9.03
N ASP A 150 -18.99 0.19 -9.93
CA ASP A 150 -19.62 -1.09 -9.57
C ASP A 150 -18.59 -2.11 -9.11
N VAL A 151 -17.42 -2.17 -9.76
CA VAL A 151 -16.33 -3.08 -9.39
C VAL A 151 -15.78 -2.73 -8.00
N LEU A 152 -15.49 -1.45 -7.73
CA LEU A 152 -15.02 -0.99 -6.43
C LEU A 152 -16.09 -1.19 -5.34
N GLY A 153 -17.36 -0.95 -5.67
CA GLY A 153 -18.49 -1.18 -4.79
C GLY A 153 -18.65 -2.66 -4.43
N ALA A 154 -18.50 -3.55 -5.41
CA ALA A 154 -18.52 -4.98 -5.21
C ALA A 154 -17.31 -5.45 -4.39
N LEU A 155 -16.09 -4.92 -4.62
CA LEU A 155 -14.92 -5.28 -3.80
C LEU A 155 -15.12 -4.90 -2.33
N ALA A 156 -15.73 -3.74 -2.09
CA ALA A 156 -16.00 -3.23 -0.76
C ALA A 156 -17.10 -4.01 -0.02
N THR A 157 -18.08 -4.60 -0.72
CA THR A 157 -19.31 -5.11 -0.08
C THR A 157 -19.62 -6.58 -0.33
N ALA A 158 -19.11 -7.19 -1.39
CA ALA A 158 -19.45 -8.56 -1.77
C ALA A 158 -19.15 -9.54 -0.60
N PRO A 159 -20.08 -10.46 -0.28
CA PRO A 159 -19.87 -11.43 0.79
C PRO A 159 -18.58 -12.23 0.60
N ILE A 160 -17.83 -12.43 1.69
CA ILE A 160 -16.66 -13.31 1.71
C ILE A 160 -17.17 -14.72 1.92
N ILE A 161 -16.87 -15.62 0.98
CA ILE A 161 -17.35 -17.01 1.01
C ILE A 161 -16.24 -18.01 1.37
N SER A 162 -14.97 -17.59 1.26
CA SER A 162 -13.81 -18.34 1.76
C SER A 162 -12.68 -17.38 2.10
N SER A 163 -11.89 -17.74 3.10
CA SER A 163 -10.68 -17.02 3.49
C SER A 163 -9.55 -17.98 3.84
N ASP A 164 -8.34 -17.64 3.43
CA ASP A 164 -7.16 -18.48 3.62
C ASP A 164 -5.89 -17.64 3.85
N VAL A 165 -4.84 -18.28 4.32
CA VAL A 165 -3.52 -17.66 4.50
C VAL A 165 -2.99 -17.25 3.12
N GLY A 166 -2.51 -16.00 3.06
CA GLY A 166 -1.84 -15.49 1.88
C GLY A 166 -0.46 -16.12 1.70
N HIS A 167 -0.34 -17.08 0.80
CA HIS A 167 0.94 -17.71 0.47
C HIS A 167 1.80 -16.77 -0.42
N GLY A 168 3.08 -16.61 -0.06
CA GLY A 168 4.10 -15.84 -0.79
C GLY A 168 4.35 -14.43 -0.25
N GLY A 169 5.61 -13.97 -0.27
CA GLY A 169 6.04 -12.73 0.40
C GLY A 169 6.22 -12.90 1.91
N THR A 170 6.69 -11.85 2.60
CA THR A 170 7.04 -11.88 4.03
C THR A 170 6.01 -11.24 4.95
N GLN A 171 5.02 -10.55 4.38
CA GLN A 171 4.06 -9.74 5.11
C GLN A 171 2.71 -10.45 5.23
N LEU A 172 2.03 -10.23 6.36
CA LEU A 172 0.72 -10.81 6.64
C LEU A 172 -0.33 -10.33 5.65
N LYS A 173 -1.00 -11.27 4.99
CA LYS A 173 -2.15 -11.02 4.11
C LYS A 173 -3.09 -12.24 4.11
N ILE A 174 -4.36 -11.99 3.81
CA ILE A 174 -5.39 -13.03 3.74
C ILE A 174 -5.88 -13.10 2.29
N PHE A 175 -5.99 -14.29 1.73
CA PHE A 175 -6.69 -14.49 0.46
C PHE A 175 -8.18 -14.65 0.72
N LEU A 176 -8.99 -13.91 -0.03
CA LEU A 176 -10.44 -13.95 0.05
C LEU A 176 -11.01 -14.46 -1.28
N LEU A 177 -12.01 -15.32 -1.19
CA LEU A 177 -12.94 -15.56 -2.29
C LEU A 177 -14.23 -14.80 -2.00
N LEU A 178 -14.60 -13.90 -2.90
CA LEU A 178 -15.83 -13.12 -2.83
C LEU A 178 -16.95 -13.83 -3.60
N LYS A 179 -18.20 -13.61 -3.18
CA LYS A 179 -19.38 -14.07 -3.92
C LYS A 179 -19.30 -13.58 -5.38
N GLY A 180 -19.57 -14.49 -6.32
CA GLY A 180 -19.31 -14.26 -7.75
C GLY A 180 -17.93 -14.73 -8.22
N GLY A 181 -17.15 -15.40 -7.36
CA GLY A 181 -15.91 -16.08 -7.75
C GLY A 181 -14.67 -15.19 -7.83
N GLN A 182 -14.79 -13.90 -7.50
CA GLN A 182 -13.65 -12.99 -7.50
C GLN A 182 -12.69 -13.29 -6.35
N ARG A 183 -11.40 -13.48 -6.66
CA ARG A 183 -10.34 -13.61 -5.66
C ARG A 183 -9.77 -12.24 -5.31
N ALA A 184 -9.52 -11.98 -4.03
CA ALA A 184 -8.97 -10.72 -3.56
C ALA A 184 -7.88 -10.95 -2.50
N VAL A 185 -6.91 -10.03 -2.43
CA VAL A 185 -5.92 -9.99 -1.35
C VAL A 185 -6.38 -8.96 -0.32
N PHE A 186 -6.44 -9.37 0.94
CA PHE A 186 -6.77 -8.50 2.05
C PHE A 186 -5.51 -8.23 2.89
N LYS A 187 -5.08 -6.96 2.91
CA LYS A 187 -4.02 -6.47 3.78
C LYS A 187 -4.64 -5.77 5.00
N PRO A 188 -4.45 -6.29 6.23
CA PRO A 188 -5.04 -5.68 7.41
C PRO A 188 -4.39 -4.33 7.74
N ILE A 189 -5.13 -3.47 8.44
CA ILE A 189 -4.56 -2.26 9.03
C ILE A 189 -3.51 -2.64 10.09
N ARG A 190 -2.36 -1.98 10.05
CA ARG A 190 -1.24 -2.19 10.97
C ARG A 190 -0.83 -0.93 11.73
N TYR A 191 -1.07 0.22 11.13
CA TYR A 191 -0.67 1.54 11.63
C TYR A 191 -1.82 2.52 11.51
N LEU A 192 -1.79 3.55 12.36
CA LEU A 192 -2.59 4.77 12.16
C LEU A 192 -2.11 5.51 10.91
N ARG A 193 -2.91 6.46 10.41
CA ARG A 193 -2.61 7.15 9.14
C ARG A 193 -1.42 8.09 9.28
N GLU A 194 -1.26 8.65 10.47
CA GLU A 194 -0.28 9.65 10.86
C GLU A 194 1.05 9.02 11.31
N GLU A 195 1.07 7.69 11.49
CA GLU A 195 2.28 6.97 11.88
C GLU A 195 3.43 7.27 10.92
N ILE A 196 4.63 7.50 11.46
CA ILE A 196 5.87 7.66 10.70
C ILE A 196 6.65 6.35 10.87
N ILE A 197 7.02 5.68 9.78
CA ILE A 197 7.96 4.55 9.88
C ILE A 197 9.37 5.14 9.92
N GLU A 198 10.04 4.93 11.04
CA GLU A 198 11.47 5.22 11.20
C GLU A 198 12.31 3.97 10.86
N GLY A 199 13.59 4.17 10.56
CA GLY A 199 14.52 3.10 10.20
C GLY A 199 14.87 3.05 8.71
N GLU A 200 15.21 1.87 8.22
CA GLU A 200 15.60 1.61 6.84
C GLU A 200 14.39 1.59 5.89
N ILE A 201 14.65 1.72 4.58
CA ILE A 201 13.61 1.84 3.53
C ILE A 201 12.62 0.65 3.53
N TYR A 202 13.07 -0.53 3.97
CA TYR A 202 12.27 -1.75 4.00
C TYR A 202 11.71 -2.10 5.38
N ASP A 203 11.88 -1.21 6.35
CA ASP A 203 11.36 -1.42 7.69
C ASP A 203 9.84 -1.22 7.75
N GLY A 204 9.22 -1.90 8.71
CA GLY A 204 7.79 -1.85 8.94
C GLY A 204 6.98 -2.93 8.21
N ALA A 205 5.66 -2.88 8.44
CA ALA A 205 4.68 -3.72 7.79
C ALA A 205 4.00 -2.98 6.63
N ASP A 206 3.39 -3.74 5.71
CA ASP A 206 2.62 -3.16 4.62
C ASP A 206 1.51 -2.22 5.13
N ARG A 207 1.43 -1.03 4.53
CA ARG A 207 0.39 -0.03 4.79
C ARG A 207 -0.78 -0.25 3.83
N HIS A 208 -1.88 -0.81 4.32
CA HIS A 208 -3.09 -1.07 3.52
C HIS A 208 -3.62 0.17 2.78
N ASN A 209 -3.53 1.36 3.37
CA ASN A 209 -3.94 2.62 2.77
C ASN A 209 -3.00 3.08 1.65
N GLY A 210 -1.73 2.65 1.67
CA GLY A 210 -0.77 2.89 0.59
C GLY A 210 -1.21 2.22 -0.71
N GLU A 211 -1.75 1.00 -0.65
CA GLU A 211 -2.29 0.29 -1.81
C GLU A 211 -3.46 1.05 -2.45
N VAL A 212 -4.40 1.53 -1.64
CA VAL A 212 -5.56 2.31 -2.10
C VAL A 212 -5.12 3.63 -2.73
N ALA A 213 -4.19 4.34 -2.08
CA ALA A 213 -3.64 5.59 -2.60
C ALA A 213 -2.88 5.38 -3.91
N ALA A 214 -2.05 4.34 -3.99
CA ALA A 214 -1.29 3.99 -5.18
C ALA A 214 -2.20 3.69 -6.37
N PHE A 215 -3.30 2.92 -6.16
CA PHE A 215 -4.29 2.67 -7.20
C PHE A 215 -4.91 3.98 -7.75
N HIS A 216 -5.38 4.86 -6.88
CA HIS A 216 -5.98 6.12 -7.33
C HIS A 216 -4.96 7.07 -7.97
N LEU A 217 -3.74 7.14 -7.43
CA LEU A 217 -2.64 7.92 -8.00
C LEU A 217 -2.23 7.39 -9.38
N SER A 218 -2.21 6.07 -9.57
CA SER A 218 -1.89 5.48 -10.87
C SER A 218 -2.86 5.96 -11.95
N ARG A 219 -4.15 6.09 -11.64
CA ARG A 219 -5.15 6.61 -12.58
C ARG A 219 -4.90 8.08 -12.94
N LEU A 220 -4.54 8.90 -11.95
CA LEU A 220 -4.19 10.31 -12.18
C LEU A 220 -2.94 10.46 -13.08
N LEU A 221 -1.97 9.56 -12.91
CA LEU A 221 -0.72 9.55 -13.68
C LEU A 221 -0.81 8.73 -14.97
N ALA A 222 -1.99 8.22 -15.33
CA ALA A 222 -2.21 7.32 -16.46
C ALA A 222 -1.27 6.10 -16.47
N LEU A 223 -0.99 5.53 -15.29
CA LEU A 223 -0.24 4.29 -15.08
C LEU A 223 -1.23 3.12 -14.95
N PRO A 224 -1.41 2.31 -16.00
CA PRO A 224 -2.54 1.37 -16.08
C PRO A 224 -2.23 0.00 -15.45
N THR A 225 -1.07 -0.17 -14.83
CA THR A 225 -0.55 -1.48 -14.37
C THR A 225 -0.79 -1.76 -12.88
N VAL A 226 -1.41 -0.82 -12.15
CA VAL A 226 -1.69 -0.98 -10.72
C VAL A 226 -3.03 -1.70 -10.55
N PRO A 227 -3.09 -2.77 -9.74
CA PRO A 227 -4.33 -3.50 -9.49
C PRO A 227 -5.36 -2.64 -8.75
N LEU A 228 -6.63 -2.99 -8.92
CA LEU A 228 -7.75 -2.36 -8.20
C LEU A 228 -7.59 -2.53 -6.69
N ALA A 229 -7.76 -1.45 -5.93
CA ALA A 229 -7.70 -1.47 -4.46
C ALA A 229 -8.81 -0.59 -3.86
N VAL A 230 -9.45 -1.07 -2.80
CA VAL A 230 -10.50 -0.35 -2.06
C VAL A 230 -10.37 -0.60 -0.55
N GLY A 231 -10.74 0.39 0.25
CA GLY A 231 -10.89 0.21 1.69
C GLY A 231 -12.13 -0.62 2.02
N ARG A 232 -12.01 -1.55 2.97
CA ARG A 232 -13.14 -2.38 3.43
C ARG A 232 -13.05 -2.65 4.93
N TRP A 233 -14.17 -2.44 5.62
CA TRP A 233 -14.33 -2.86 7.01
C TRP A 233 -14.71 -4.33 7.07
N VAL A 234 -13.89 -5.12 7.75
CA VAL A 234 -14.09 -6.57 7.88
C VAL A 234 -14.06 -6.97 9.34
N SER A 235 -15.18 -7.53 9.84
CA SER A 235 -15.18 -8.19 11.14
C SER A 235 -14.53 -9.56 11.02
N LEU A 236 -13.42 -9.75 11.73
CA LEU A 236 -12.71 -11.03 11.74
C LEU A 236 -13.61 -12.17 12.26
N ARG A 237 -14.47 -11.89 13.24
CA ARG A 237 -15.39 -12.88 13.82
C ARG A 237 -16.59 -13.20 12.94
N LYS A 238 -17.17 -12.19 12.27
CA LYS A 238 -18.39 -12.39 11.47
C LYS A 238 -18.10 -12.76 10.02
N HIS A 239 -16.99 -12.30 9.46
CA HIS A 239 -16.73 -12.39 8.02
C HIS A 239 -15.53 -13.26 7.64
N ILE A 240 -14.54 -13.45 8.53
CA ILE A 240 -13.33 -14.23 8.21
C ILE A 240 -13.38 -15.61 8.86
N LEU A 241 -13.37 -15.67 10.20
CA LEU A 241 -13.34 -16.92 10.97
C LEU A 241 -14.37 -17.98 10.54
N PRO A 242 -15.64 -17.65 10.24
CA PRO A 242 -16.62 -18.66 9.86
C PRO A 242 -16.34 -19.34 8.51
N VAL A 243 -15.53 -18.71 7.67
CA VAL A 243 -15.19 -19.18 6.32
C VAL A 243 -13.68 -19.36 6.14
N ALA A 244 -12.95 -19.44 7.24
CA ALA A 244 -11.49 -19.59 7.25
C ALA A 244 -11.07 -21.04 6.98
N SER A 245 -9.96 -21.22 6.28
CA SER A 245 -9.24 -22.48 6.25
C SER A 245 -8.83 -22.90 7.67
N LYS A 246 -8.61 -24.20 7.88
CA LYS A 246 -8.15 -24.72 9.18
C LYS A 246 -6.83 -24.04 9.61
N GLU A 247 -5.92 -23.87 8.66
CA GLU A 247 -4.65 -23.18 8.89
C GLU A 247 -4.87 -21.76 9.39
N LEU A 248 -5.61 -20.94 8.63
CA LEU A 248 -5.91 -19.56 9.02
C LEU A 248 -6.63 -19.50 10.37
N ALA A 249 -7.63 -20.35 10.61
CA ALA A 249 -8.42 -20.37 11.84
C ALA A 249 -7.58 -20.62 13.09
N THR A 250 -6.57 -21.51 13.02
CA THR A 250 -5.70 -21.83 14.16
C THR A 250 -4.78 -20.68 14.59
N THR A 251 -4.60 -19.66 13.74
CA THR A 251 -3.75 -18.50 14.06
C THR A 251 -4.46 -17.42 14.90
N PHE A 252 -5.78 -17.52 15.08
CA PHE A 252 -6.55 -16.55 15.85
C PHE A 252 -6.54 -16.87 17.34
N PHE A 253 -6.28 -15.84 18.15
CA PHE A 253 -6.36 -15.91 19.60
C PHE A 253 -7.00 -14.64 20.16
N LYS A 254 -7.50 -14.73 21.39
CA LYS A 254 -7.93 -13.56 22.16
C LYS A 254 -6.72 -13.07 22.95
N MET A 255 -6.43 -11.78 22.92
CA MET A 255 -5.51 -11.20 23.91
C MET A 255 -6.23 -11.09 25.26
N GLU A 256 -5.59 -11.56 26.33
CA GLU A 256 -6.05 -11.26 27.69
C GLU A 256 -5.74 -9.80 28.04
N GLY A 257 -6.71 -9.09 28.61
CA GLY A 257 -6.54 -7.71 29.10
C GLY A 257 -6.80 -6.56 28.10
N GLY A 258 -7.05 -6.84 26.81
CA GLY A 258 -7.46 -5.82 25.85
C GLY A 258 -8.97 -5.51 25.98
N ARG A 259 -9.34 -4.22 26.07
CA ARG A 259 -10.75 -3.77 26.05
C ARG A 259 -11.51 -4.49 24.91
N SER A 260 -12.42 -5.37 25.30
CA SER A 260 -13.44 -6.05 24.50
C SER A 260 -13.13 -6.27 23.00
N SER A 261 -12.84 -7.54 22.65
CA SER A 261 -13.30 -8.20 21.41
C SER A 261 -12.55 -8.01 20.08
N GLN A 262 -11.25 -7.73 20.06
CA GLN A 262 -10.45 -7.87 18.84
C GLN A 262 -9.75 -9.24 18.81
N ALA A 263 -9.98 -9.99 17.73
CA ALA A 263 -9.22 -11.20 17.43
C ALA A 263 -7.98 -10.77 16.63
N THR A 264 -6.81 -11.28 16.97
CA THR A 264 -5.54 -10.90 16.33
C THR A 264 -4.94 -12.11 15.63
N VAL A 265 -4.35 -11.90 14.45
CA VAL A 265 -3.67 -12.95 13.66
C VAL A 265 -2.17 -12.91 13.98
N ARG A 266 -1.59 -14.05 14.35
CA ARG A 266 -0.13 -14.20 14.53
C ARG A 266 0.56 -14.40 13.16
N ARG A 267 1.79 -13.89 13.04
CA ARG A 267 2.70 -14.21 11.93
C ARG A 267 3.16 -15.66 12.03
#